data_AF-A0A0A0HKP4-F1
#
_entry.id   AF-A0A0A0HKP4-F1
#
_cell.length_a   1.000
_cell.length_b   1.000
_cell.length_c   1.000
_cell.angle_alpha   90.00
_cell.angle_beta   90.00
_cell.angle_gamma   90.00
#
_symmetry.space_group_name_H-M   'P 1'
#
loop_
_entity.id
_entity.type
_entity.pdbx_description
1 polymer ?
#
loop_
_entity_poly.entity_id
_entity_poly.type
_entity_poly.pdbx_seq_one_letter_code
_entity_poly.pdbx_strand_id
1 'polypeptide(L)'
;MTRSAAPVTVLVVDDSSFFRRFLTRTLGADPGIEVIGEAASAEEAYDFVMVRRPDVITLDLEMPGLGGMEFLRQTTARLRIPTIVVSSTTQLGARRSIEALEAGAVDVMPKPQGVAPGMMDTIALATIAARVRAVAQVDMQRMQTSVAVAAPVSSPVLATPVLSREWVIALGASTGGVQALGTVLQALPVDCPPVVIVQHMPAGFTEAFARRLNATCAIEVREAPTGRPAQPRSGPHCAGR
;
A
#
# COMPACT_ATOMS: atom_id res chain seq x y z
N MET A 1 -29.93 16.32 10.60
CA MET A 1 -30.00 14.91 10.16
C MET A 1 -28.94 14.70 9.10
N THR A 2 -27.76 14.25 9.50
CA THR A 2 -26.67 13.90 8.59
C THR A 2 -27.08 12.65 7.83
N ARG A 3 -27.17 12.77 6.50
CA ARG A 3 -27.47 11.67 5.59
C ARG A 3 -26.34 10.65 5.76
N SER A 4 -26.60 9.53 6.43
CA SER A 4 -25.60 8.45 6.54
C SER A 4 -25.26 8.02 5.12
N ALA A 5 -23.99 8.16 4.73
CA ALA A 5 -23.51 7.67 3.44
C ALA A 5 -23.79 6.16 3.35
N ALA A 6 -24.06 5.67 2.14
CA ALA A 6 -24.21 4.23 1.91
C ALA A 6 -22.96 3.48 2.41
N PRO A 7 -23.11 2.27 2.98
CA PRO A 7 -21.97 1.50 3.45
C PRO A 7 -21.02 1.18 2.29
N VAL A 8 -19.73 1.13 2.59
CA VAL A 8 -18.69 0.74 1.62
C VAL A 8 -18.85 -0.74 1.32
N THR A 9 -19.03 -1.10 0.05
CA THR A 9 -19.19 -2.49 -0.37
C THR A 9 -17.84 -3.16 -0.59
N VAL A 10 -17.66 -4.35 -0.03
CA VAL A 10 -16.37 -5.07 -0.05
C VAL A 10 -16.52 -6.49 -0.60
N LEU A 11 -15.56 -6.90 -1.42
CA LEU A 11 -15.32 -8.29 -1.81
C LEU A 11 -14.08 -8.82 -1.08
N VAL A 12 -14.22 -9.96 -0.41
CA VAL A 12 -13.12 -10.64 0.28
C VAL A 12 -12.61 -11.81 -0.57
N VAL A 13 -11.34 -11.79 -0.97
CA VAL A 13 -10.70 -12.81 -1.81
C VAL A 13 -9.54 -13.45 -1.04
N ASP A 14 -9.71 -14.69 -0.60
CA ASP A 14 -8.71 -15.45 0.16
C ASP A 14 -9.02 -16.96 0.10
N ASP A 15 -8.02 -17.81 -0.13
CA ASP A 15 -8.20 -19.27 -0.24
C ASP A 15 -8.41 -19.94 1.12
N SER A 16 -7.95 -19.32 2.21
CA SER A 16 -8.18 -19.78 3.58
C SER A 16 -9.59 -19.47 4.04
N SER A 17 -10.43 -20.50 4.10
CA SER A 17 -11.80 -20.39 4.65
C SER A 17 -11.84 -19.81 6.08
N PHE A 18 -10.79 -20.04 6.88
CA PHE A 18 -10.67 -19.45 8.21
C PHE A 18 -10.46 -17.94 8.13
N PHE A 19 -9.50 -17.49 7.31
CA PHE A 19 -9.15 -16.08 7.21
C PHE A 19 -10.24 -15.28 6.51
N ARG A 20 -10.87 -15.84 5.48
CA ARG A 20 -12.02 -15.26 4.82
C ARG A 20 -13.18 -15.03 5.79
N ARG A 21 -13.53 -16.03 6.61
CA ARG A 21 -14.55 -15.86 7.68
C ARG A 21 -14.15 -14.83 8.72
N PHE A 22 -12.87 -14.78 9.09
CA PHE A 22 -12.35 -13.77 10.01
C PHE A 22 -12.55 -12.36 9.42
N LEU A 23 -12.12 -12.11 8.19
CA LEU A 23 -12.29 -10.82 7.52
C LEU A 23 -13.76 -10.45 7.33
N THR A 24 -14.60 -11.37 6.84
CA THR A 24 -16.03 -11.11 6.66
C THR A 24 -16.70 -10.69 7.97
N ARG A 25 -16.44 -11.39 9.07
CA ARG A 25 -16.98 -11.03 10.39
C ARG A 25 -16.43 -9.71 10.90
N THR A 26 -15.13 -9.48 10.70
CA THR A 26 -14.43 -8.26 11.11
C THR A 26 -15.02 -7.03 10.43
N LEU A 27 -15.14 -7.10 9.11
CA LEU A 27 -15.67 -6.02 8.29
C LEU A 27 -17.16 -5.83 8.52
N GLY A 28 -17.92 -6.92 8.62
CA GLY A 28 -19.37 -6.87 8.87
C GLY A 28 -19.77 -6.42 10.28
N ALA A 29 -18.83 -6.37 11.24
CA ALA A 29 -19.08 -5.77 12.55
C ALA A 29 -19.12 -4.23 12.49
N ASP A 30 -18.59 -3.64 11.42
CA ASP A 30 -18.61 -2.20 11.21
C ASP A 30 -19.86 -1.79 10.38
N PRO A 31 -20.75 -0.92 10.90
CA PRO A 31 -22.01 -0.57 10.22
C PRO A 31 -21.83 0.27 8.95
N GLY A 32 -20.62 0.80 8.71
CA GLY A 32 -20.27 1.55 7.50
C GLY A 32 -19.66 0.68 6.40
N ILE A 33 -19.62 -0.64 6.57
CA ILE A 33 -19.06 -1.60 5.61
C ILE A 33 -20.07 -2.73 5.37
N GLU A 34 -20.27 -3.09 4.11
CA GLU A 34 -21.08 -4.22 3.69
C GLU A 34 -20.21 -5.20 2.91
N VAL A 35 -20.04 -6.42 3.41
CA VAL A 35 -19.36 -7.48 2.66
C VAL A 35 -20.37 -8.10 1.69
N ILE A 36 -20.24 -7.77 0.41
CA ILE A 36 -21.19 -8.15 -0.63
C ILE A 36 -20.84 -9.47 -1.32
N GLY A 37 -19.64 -10.00 -1.07
CA GLY A 37 -19.17 -11.25 -1.66
C GLY A 37 -17.91 -11.78 -1.01
N GLU A 38 -17.70 -13.08 -1.22
CA GLU A 38 -16.52 -13.84 -0.83
C GLU A 38 -16.07 -14.68 -2.03
N ALA A 39 -14.76 -14.79 -2.24
CA ALA A 39 -14.17 -15.65 -3.25
C ALA A 39 -12.98 -16.42 -2.66
N ALA A 40 -12.88 -17.70 -3.00
CA ALA A 40 -11.79 -18.59 -2.61
C ALA A 40 -10.66 -18.67 -3.65
N SER A 41 -10.86 -18.08 -4.83
CA SER A 41 -9.87 -18.05 -5.92
C SER A 41 -10.00 -16.80 -6.77
N ALA A 42 -9.02 -16.55 -7.65
CA ALA A 42 -9.05 -15.44 -8.60
C ALA A 42 -10.19 -15.59 -9.62
N GLU A 43 -10.51 -16.81 -10.03
CA GLU A 43 -11.59 -17.13 -10.97
C GLU A 43 -12.96 -16.76 -10.38
N GLU A 44 -13.24 -17.20 -9.14
CA GLU A 44 -14.48 -16.82 -8.44
C GLU A 44 -14.57 -15.30 -8.24
N ALA A 45 -13.44 -14.65 -7.94
CA ALA A 45 -13.40 -13.21 -7.79
C ALA A 45 -13.70 -12.49 -9.12
N TYR A 46 -13.20 -12.99 -10.25
CA TYR A 46 -13.53 -12.43 -11.58
C TYR A 46 -15.01 -12.57 -11.90
N ASP A 47 -15.57 -13.76 -11.72
CA ASP A 47 -16.99 -14.01 -11.98
C ASP A 47 -17.86 -13.08 -11.14
N PHE A 48 -17.49 -12.85 -9.88
CA PHE A 48 -18.18 -11.90 -9.01
C PHE A 48 -18.10 -10.46 -9.53
N VAL A 49 -16.90 -9.93 -9.81
CA VAL A 49 -16.73 -8.50 -10.19
C VAL A 49 -17.31 -8.17 -11.56
N MET A 50 -17.54 -9.17 -12.41
CA MET A 50 -18.24 -9.01 -13.68
C MET A 50 -19.76 -8.83 -13.50
N VAL A 51 -20.33 -9.41 -12.44
CA VAL A 51 -21.77 -9.31 -12.13
C VAL A 51 -22.06 -8.14 -11.19
N ARG A 52 -21.23 -7.96 -10.16
CA ARG A 52 -21.42 -6.94 -9.11
C ARG A 52 -20.08 -6.28 -8.78
N ARG A 53 -20.03 -4.95 -8.86
CA ARG A 53 -18.81 -4.20 -8.57
C ARG A 53 -18.76 -3.76 -7.10
N PRO A 54 -17.79 -4.25 -6.30
CA PRO A 54 -17.50 -3.71 -4.98
C PRO A 54 -16.80 -2.35 -5.07
N ASP A 55 -16.86 -1.58 -3.99
CA ASP A 55 -16.07 -0.36 -3.83
C ASP A 55 -14.61 -0.68 -3.47
N VAL A 56 -14.36 -1.77 -2.74
CA VAL A 56 -13.02 -2.22 -2.35
C VAL A 56 -12.89 -3.74 -2.43
N ILE A 57 -11.72 -4.22 -2.84
CA ILE A 57 -11.35 -5.64 -2.75
C ILE A 57 -10.28 -5.82 -1.68
N THR A 58 -10.45 -6.79 -0.79
CA THR A 58 -9.35 -7.32 0.03
C THR A 58 -8.84 -8.60 -0.62
N LEU A 59 -7.54 -8.69 -0.88
CA LEU A 59 -6.95 -9.73 -1.72
C LEU A 59 -5.77 -10.41 -1.04
N ASP A 60 -5.81 -11.74 -0.95
CA ASP A 60 -4.61 -12.54 -0.75
C ASP A 60 -3.85 -12.77 -2.06
N LEU A 61 -2.52 -12.72 -1.99
CA LEU A 61 -1.65 -13.04 -3.11
C LEU A 61 -1.26 -14.52 -3.16
N GLU A 62 -1.34 -15.23 -2.02
CA GLU A 62 -0.88 -16.61 -1.87
C GLU A 62 -2.00 -17.63 -2.15
N MET A 63 -2.62 -17.54 -3.33
CA MET A 63 -3.67 -18.48 -3.76
C MET A 63 -3.16 -19.47 -4.84
N PRO A 64 -3.62 -20.73 -4.84
CA PRO A 64 -3.35 -21.69 -5.92
C PRO A 64 -4.09 -21.31 -7.22
N GLY A 65 -3.58 -21.74 -8.38
CA GLY A 65 -4.21 -21.49 -9.69
C GLY A 65 -3.78 -20.18 -10.35
N LEU A 66 -4.72 -19.42 -10.94
CA LEU A 66 -4.46 -18.05 -11.39
C LEU A 66 -4.07 -17.20 -10.18
N GLY A 67 -2.80 -16.80 -10.11
CA GLY A 67 -2.26 -16.15 -8.92
C GLY A 67 -2.89 -14.80 -8.61
N GLY A 68 -3.05 -14.46 -7.33
CA GLY A 68 -3.65 -13.20 -6.87
C GLY A 68 -2.97 -11.95 -7.44
N MET A 69 -1.67 -12.00 -7.74
CA MET A 69 -0.96 -10.90 -8.41
C MET A 69 -1.50 -10.62 -9.83
N GLU A 70 -1.85 -11.65 -10.58
CA GLU A 70 -2.41 -11.48 -11.93
C GLU A 70 -3.83 -10.92 -11.85
N PHE A 71 -4.62 -11.40 -10.89
CA PHE A 71 -5.93 -10.83 -10.57
C PHE A 71 -5.83 -9.33 -10.25
N LEU A 72 -4.89 -8.94 -9.40
CA LEU A 72 -4.63 -7.54 -9.06
C LEU A 72 -4.30 -6.71 -10.30
N ARG A 73 -3.36 -7.14 -11.13
CA ARG A 73 -2.95 -6.38 -12.33
C ARG A 73 -4.12 -6.13 -13.28
N GLN A 74 -4.92 -7.15 -13.56
CA GLN A 74 -6.05 -6.99 -14.48
C GLN A 74 -7.17 -6.17 -13.85
N THR A 75 -7.45 -6.37 -12.55
CA THR A 75 -8.47 -5.60 -11.83
C THR A 75 -8.11 -4.12 -11.78
N THR A 76 -6.87 -3.79 -11.43
CA THR A 76 -6.35 -2.42 -11.44
C THR A 76 -6.40 -1.81 -12.84
N ALA A 77 -5.92 -2.53 -13.86
CA ALA A 77 -5.81 -1.99 -15.22
C ALA A 77 -7.16 -1.83 -15.92
N ARG A 78 -8.09 -2.78 -15.74
CA ARG A 78 -9.36 -2.84 -16.49
C ARG A 78 -10.56 -2.36 -15.69
N LEU A 79 -10.65 -2.75 -14.42
CA LEU A 79 -11.82 -2.49 -13.59
C LEU A 79 -11.66 -1.25 -12.71
N ARG A 80 -10.41 -0.88 -12.39
CA ARG A 80 -10.02 0.23 -11.51
C ARG A 80 -10.69 0.18 -10.14
N ILE A 81 -10.84 -1.03 -9.60
CA ILE A 81 -11.38 -1.23 -8.26
C ILE A 81 -10.22 -1.12 -7.26
N PRO A 82 -10.29 -0.20 -6.28
CA PRO A 82 -9.31 -0.11 -5.20
C PRO A 82 -9.10 -1.46 -4.50
N THR A 83 -7.85 -1.91 -4.44
CA THR A 83 -7.53 -3.22 -3.85
C THR A 83 -6.54 -3.06 -2.70
N ILE A 84 -6.87 -3.65 -1.54
CA ILE A 84 -5.99 -3.82 -0.40
C ILE A 84 -5.44 -5.24 -0.43
N VAL A 85 -4.13 -5.37 -0.44
CA VAL A 85 -3.50 -6.69 -0.30
C VAL A 85 -3.35 -7.06 1.17
N VAL A 86 -3.72 -8.30 1.51
CA VAL A 86 -3.54 -8.83 2.85
C VAL A 86 -2.55 -9.99 2.78
N SER A 87 -1.32 -9.77 3.24
CA SER A 87 -0.18 -10.68 3.03
C SER A 87 0.41 -11.18 4.35
N SER A 88 1.06 -12.34 4.32
CA SER A 88 1.88 -12.83 5.44
C SER A 88 3.04 -11.88 5.76
N THR A 89 3.48 -11.81 7.03
CA THR A 89 4.64 -11.02 7.49
C THR A 89 5.99 -11.69 7.17
N THR A 90 6.04 -12.64 6.24
CA THR A 90 7.29 -13.31 5.85
C THR A 90 8.13 -12.40 4.95
N GLN A 91 9.44 -12.66 4.82
CA GLN A 91 10.27 -11.90 3.86
C GLN A 91 9.77 -12.04 2.41
N LEU A 92 9.25 -13.21 2.05
CA LEU A 92 8.65 -13.45 0.74
C LEU A 92 7.36 -12.63 0.59
N GLY A 93 6.51 -12.62 1.62
CA GLY A 93 5.30 -11.80 1.68
C GLY A 93 5.59 -10.30 1.58
N ALA A 94 6.64 -9.81 2.24
CA ALA A 94 7.08 -8.42 2.17
C ALA A 94 7.47 -8.01 0.74
N ARG A 95 8.30 -8.82 0.05
CA ARG A 95 8.67 -8.54 -1.35
C ARG A 95 7.46 -8.54 -2.27
N ARG A 96 6.59 -9.55 -2.17
CA ARG A 96 5.35 -9.65 -2.96
C ARG A 96 4.40 -8.48 -2.72
N SER A 97 4.38 -7.98 -1.50
CA SER A 97 3.56 -6.81 -1.15
C SER A 97 4.06 -5.52 -1.78
N ILE A 98 5.38 -5.32 -1.88
CA ILE A 98 5.95 -4.20 -2.64
C ILE A 98 5.60 -4.34 -4.13
N GLU A 99 5.77 -5.54 -4.70
CA GLU A 99 5.35 -5.82 -6.09
C GLU A 99 3.85 -5.56 -6.31
N ALA A 100 3.01 -5.84 -5.31
CA ALA A 100 1.58 -5.59 -5.41
C ALA A 100 1.24 -4.10 -5.40
N LEU A 101 1.90 -3.31 -4.55
CA LEU A 101 1.74 -1.85 -4.57
C LEU A 101 2.12 -1.27 -5.93
N GLU A 102 3.17 -1.80 -6.56
CA GLU A 102 3.58 -1.44 -7.92
C GLU A 102 2.62 -1.92 -9.01
N ALA A 103 1.98 -3.08 -8.80
CA ALA A 103 0.87 -3.54 -9.63
C ALA A 103 -0.43 -2.74 -9.40
N GLY A 104 -0.39 -1.74 -8.51
CA GLY A 104 -1.45 -0.78 -8.25
C GLY A 104 -2.42 -1.17 -7.14
N ALA A 105 -2.00 -2.07 -6.23
CA ALA A 105 -2.65 -2.14 -4.91
C ALA A 105 -2.53 -0.78 -4.21
N VAL A 106 -3.59 -0.38 -3.52
CA VAL A 106 -3.68 0.92 -2.84
C VAL A 106 -3.00 0.86 -1.46
N ASP A 107 -3.10 -0.30 -0.80
CA ASP A 107 -2.51 -0.53 0.51
C ASP A 107 -2.15 -2.01 0.69
N VAL A 108 -1.27 -2.27 1.65
CA VAL A 108 -0.91 -3.61 2.10
C VAL A 108 -1.11 -3.70 3.61
N MET A 109 -1.73 -4.79 4.03
CA MET A 109 -1.93 -5.13 5.43
C MET A 109 -1.31 -6.50 5.76
N PRO A 110 -0.68 -6.66 6.94
CA PRO A 110 -0.23 -7.96 7.39
C PRO A 110 -1.42 -8.83 7.81
N LYS A 111 -1.40 -10.12 7.47
CA LYS A 111 -2.30 -11.11 8.06
C LYS A 111 -1.97 -11.21 9.56
N PRO A 112 -2.93 -10.99 10.48
CA PRO A 112 -2.69 -11.11 11.91
C PRO A 112 -2.17 -12.51 12.26
N GLN A 113 -1.05 -12.57 12.98
CA GLN A 113 -0.48 -13.83 13.44
C GLN A 113 -1.22 -14.32 14.69
N GLY A 114 -1.47 -15.63 14.77
CA GLY A 114 -1.94 -16.24 16.01
C GLY A 114 -3.38 -15.89 16.40
N VAL A 115 -4.29 -15.71 15.43
CA VAL A 115 -5.72 -15.62 15.73
C VAL A 115 -6.20 -16.98 16.24
N ALA A 116 -6.00 -17.25 17.52
CA ALA A 116 -6.65 -18.36 18.20
C ALA A 116 -8.18 -18.16 18.09
N PRO A 117 -8.97 -19.22 17.85
CA PRO A 117 -10.42 -19.11 17.83
C PRO A 117 -10.91 -18.48 19.14
N GLY A 118 -11.38 -17.23 19.09
CA GLY A 118 -11.94 -16.50 20.24
C GLY A 118 -11.20 -15.24 20.69
N MET A 119 -9.97 -14.99 20.25
CA MET A 119 -9.27 -13.72 20.53
C MET A 119 -9.45 -12.77 19.34
N MET A 120 -10.63 -12.16 19.27
CA MET A 120 -10.87 -11.04 18.36
C MET A 120 -10.18 -9.81 18.94
N ASP A 121 -9.01 -9.47 18.42
CA ASP A 121 -8.33 -8.24 18.78
C ASP A 121 -9.10 -7.05 18.21
N THR A 122 -9.91 -6.40 19.05
CA THR A 122 -10.71 -5.21 18.71
C THR A 122 -9.88 -4.12 18.04
N ILE A 123 -8.58 -4.04 18.33
CA ILE A 123 -7.65 -3.07 17.73
C ILE A 123 -7.36 -3.44 16.27
N ALA A 124 -7.11 -4.72 15.99
CA ALA A 124 -6.94 -5.21 14.62
C ALA A 124 -8.21 -5.01 13.80
N LEU A 125 -9.39 -5.25 14.40
CA LEU A 125 -10.70 -5.03 13.76
C LEU A 125 -10.88 -3.57 13.33
N ALA A 126 -10.68 -2.63 14.26
CA ALA A 126 -10.82 -1.19 13.99
C ALA A 126 -9.82 -0.70 12.91
N THR A 127 -8.62 -1.27 12.90
CA THR A 127 -7.56 -0.88 11.95
C THR A 127 -7.90 -1.33 10.52
N ILE A 128 -8.45 -2.53 10.34
CA ILE A 128 -8.84 -3.05 9.01
C ILE A 128 -10.02 -2.23 8.46
N ALA A 129 -11.07 -2.01 9.24
CA ALA A 129 -12.24 -1.25 8.81
C ALA A 129 -11.88 0.20 8.43
N ALA A 130 -11.01 0.86 9.21
CA ALA A 130 -10.54 2.21 8.90
C ALA A 130 -9.78 2.28 7.56
N ARG A 131 -8.89 1.30 7.28
CA ARG A 131 -8.16 1.24 6.01
C ARG A 131 -9.08 0.97 4.83
N VAL A 132 -10.04 0.06 4.96
CA VAL A 132 -11.05 -0.19 3.91
C VAL A 132 -11.81 1.10 3.56
N ARG A 133 -12.28 1.84 4.56
CA ARG A 133 -12.95 3.13 4.32
C ARG A 133 -12.05 4.15 3.65
N ALA A 134 -10.79 4.26 4.08
CA ALA A 134 -9.83 5.18 3.47
C ALA A 134 -9.58 4.83 2.00
N VAL A 135 -9.42 3.54 1.69
CA VAL A 135 -9.18 3.03 0.33
C VAL A 135 -10.41 3.19 -0.57
N ALA A 136 -11.62 3.07 -0.03
CA ALA A 136 -12.86 3.31 -0.77
C ALA A 136 -13.00 4.76 -1.28
N GLN A 137 -12.29 5.71 -0.68
CA GLN A 137 -12.30 7.12 -1.10
C GLN A 137 -11.18 7.44 -2.12
N VAL A 138 -10.35 6.47 -2.49
CA VAL A 138 -9.23 6.70 -3.41
C VAL A 138 -9.72 6.79 -4.85
N ASP A 139 -9.41 7.90 -5.49
CA ASP A 139 -9.63 8.09 -6.93
C ASP A 139 -8.54 7.35 -7.72
N MET A 140 -8.88 6.15 -8.18
CA MET A 140 -7.99 5.29 -8.96
C MET A 140 -7.59 5.92 -10.31
N GLN A 141 -8.38 6.83 -10.88
CA GLN A 141 -7.99 7.53 -12.11
C GLN A 141 -6.86 8.51 -11.82
N ARG A 142 -6.98 9.33 -10.77
CA ARG A 142 -5.89 10.23 -10.35
C ARG A 142 -4.64 9.45 -9.98
N MET A 143 -4.78 8.34 -9.27
CA MET A 143 -3.65 7.53 -8.82
C MET A 143 -2.84 6.94 -9.99
N GLN A 144 -3.50 6.47 -11.06
CA GLN A 144 -2.84 5.96 -12.26
C GLN A 144 -2.24 7.08 -13.11
N THR A 145 -2.91 8.24 -13.18
CA THR A 145 -2.44 9.37 -13.99
C THR A 145 -1.20 10.03 -13.37
N SER A 146 -1.08 10.10 -12.04
CA SER A 146 0.13 10.59 -11.36
C SER A 146 1.37 9.73 -11.62
N VAL A 147 1.20 8.42 -11.79
CA VAL A 147 2.30 7.51 -12.12
C VAL A 147 2.69 7.62 -13.60
N ALA A 148 1.72 7.79 -14.51
CA ALA A 148 1.99 7.93 -15.94
C ALA A 148 2.58 9.30 -16.34
N VAL A 149 2.31 10.36 -15.56
CA VAL A 149 2.82 11.72 -15.81
C VAL A 149 4.23 11.94 -15.23
N ALA A 150 4.82 10.93 -14.57
CA ALA A 150 6.25 10.92 -14.22
C ALA A 150 7.17 10.73 -15.44
N ALA A 151 6.79 11.22 -16.62
CA ALA A 151 7.76 11.62 -17.62
C ALA A 151 8.61 12.73 -17.01
N PRO A 152 9.94 12.77 -17.24
CA PRO A 152 10.78 13.79 -16.65
C PRO A 152 10.25 15.14 -17.11
N VAL A 153 9.65 15.88 -16.16
CA VAL A 153 9.39 17.30 -16.35
C VAL A 153 10.75 17.93 -16.58
N SER A 154 11.08 18.08 -17.86
CA SER A 154 12.16 18.91 -18.34
C SER A 154 11.73 20.37 -18.16
N SER A 155 11.30 20.72 -16.95
CA SER A 155 11.32 22.11 -16.52
C SER A 155 12.79 22.44 -16.32
N PRO A 156 13.27 23.60 -16.82
CA PRO A 156 14.59 24.04 -16.47
C PRO A 156 14.60 24.09 -14.94
N VAL A 157 15.40 23.22 -14.32
CA VAL A 157 15.80 23.39 -12.94
C VAL A 157 16.32 24.82 -12.92
N LEU A 158 15.51 25.74 -12.38
CA LEU A 158 15.97 27.05 -11.97
C LEU A 158 17.26 26.74 -11.24
N ALA A 159 18.39 27.22 -11.75
CA ALA A 159 19.69 27.04 -11.13
C ALA A 159 19.56 27.62 -9.72
N THR A 160 19.15 26.76 -8.80
CA THR A 160 18.90 27.12 -7.42
C THR A 160 20.28 27.05 -6.80
N PRO A 161 20.75 28.10 -6.11
CA PRO A 161 22.05 28.04 -5.45
C PRO A 161 22.05 26.78 -4.60
N VAL A 162 23.14 26.00 -4.70
CA VAL A 162 23.39 24.76 -3.95
C VAL A 162 22.79 24.92 -2.56
N LEU A 163 21.63 24.29 -2.32
CA LEU A 163 20.94 24.42 -1.05
C LEU A 163 21.94 23.93 0.01
N SER A 164 22.29 24.81 0.95
CA SER A 164 23.28 24.50 1.98
C SER A 164 22.89 23.20 2.68
N ARG A 165 23.88 22.42 3.16
CA ARG A 165 23.68 21.19 3.96
C ARG A 165 22.94 21.42 5.30
N GLU A 166 22.36 22.60 5.48
CA GLU A 166 21.61 23.02 6.66
C GLU A 166 20.12 22.66 6.57
N TRP A 167 19.64 22.30 5.38
CA TRP A 167 18.24 21.95 5.16
C TRP A 167 18.04 20.44 5.15
N VAL A 168 16.92 19.99 5.72
CA VAL A 168 16.45 18.61 5.67
C VAL A 168 15.00 18.61 5.17
N ILE A 169 14.68 17.72 4.25
CA ILE A 169 13.31 17.50 3.78
C ILE A 169 12.70 16.39 4.64
N ALA A 170 11.56 16.61 5.28
CA ALA A 170 10.83 15.58 6.01
C ALA A 170 9.54 15.20 5.26
N LEU A 171 9.35 13.91 4.96
CA LEU A 171 8.17 13.36 4.29
C LEU A 171 7.45 12.39 5.22
N GLY A 172 6.13 12.41 5.25
CA GLY A 172 5.30 11.46 6.00
C GLY A 172 4.24 10.86 5.08
N ALA A 173 4.06 9.55 5.11
CA ALA A 173 3.13 8.85 4.22
C ALA A 173 2.51 7.59 4.86
N SER A 174 1.35 7.17 4.34
CA SER A 174 0.61 5.99 4.79
C SER A 174 0.00 5.25 3.59
N THR A 175 -1.33 5.26 3.42
CA THR A 175 -2.03 4.58 2.31
C THR A 175 -1.66 5.24 0.98
N GLY A 176 -1.32 4.44 -0.04
CA GLY A 176 -0.76 4.93 -1.31
C GLY A 176 0.64 5.54 -1.21
N GLY A 177 1.23 5.61 -0.01
CA GLY A 177 2.49 6.28 0.26
C GLY A 177 3.67 5.70 -0.49
N VAL A 178 3.70 4.39 -0.69
CA VAL A 178 4.74 3.69 -1.47
C VAL A 178 4.83 4.20 -2.90
N GLN A 179 3.69 4.38 -3.57
CA GLN A 179 3.64 4.89 -4.94
C GLN A 179 4.03 6.36 -5.01
N ALA A 180 3.52 7.17 -4.06
CA ALA A 180 3.83 8.59 -3.99
C ALA A 180 5.32 8.83 -3.72
N LEU A 181 5.91 8.12 -2.75
CA LEU A 181 7.33 8.21 -2.43
C LEU A 181 8.20 7.72 -3.59
N GLY A 182 7.83 6.63 -4.27
CA GLY A 182 8.53 6.20 -5.48
C GLY A 182 8.60 7.30 -6.53
N THR A 183 7.47 7.98 -6.79
CA THR A 183 7.39 9.08 -7.76
C THR A 183 8.24 10.27 -7.34
N VAL A 184 8.13 10.71 -6.08
CA VAL A 184 8.86 11.88 -5.58
C VAL A 184 10.36 11.63 -5.56
N LEU A 185 10.82 10.49 -5.02
CA LEU A 185 12.24 10.22 -4.83
C LEU A 185 12.97 9.92 -6.13
N GLN A 186 12.31 9.30 -7.12
CA GLN A 186 12.90 9.07 -8.44
C GLN A 186 13.14 10.38 -9.21
N ALA A 187 12.38 11.44 -8.90
CA ALA A 187 12.56 12.76 -9.50
C ALA A 187 13.63 13.62 -8.79
N LEU A 188 14.14 13.19 -7.63
CA LEU A 188 15.14 13.97 -6.89
C LEU A 188 16.54 13.84 -7.52
N PRO A 189 17.28 14.95 -7.68
CA PRO A 189 18.64 14.91 -8.16
C PRO A 189 19.62 14.45 -7.06
N VAL A 190 20.81 14.03 -7.47
CA VAL A 190 21.86 13.51 -6.56
C VAL A 190 22.39 14.59 -5.61
N ASP A 191 22.17 15.87 -5.88
CA ASP A 191 22.59 16.98 -5.02
C ASP A 191 21.46 17.51 -4.10
N CYS A 192 20.34 16.79 -3.99
CA CYS A 192 19.25 17.21 -3.12
C CYS A 192 19.66 17.22 -1.63
N PRO A 193 19.02 18.06 -0.79
CA PRO A 193 19.21 18.00 0.66
C PRO A 193 18.87 16.60 1.22
N PRO A 194 19.41 16.23 2.40
CA PRO A 194 19.01 15.00 3.08
C PRO A 194 17.50 14.93 3.26
N VAL A 195 16.93 13.76 3.03
CA VAL A 195 15.49 13.54 3.11
C VAL A 195 15.22 12.53 4.22
N VAL A 196 14.28 12.80 5.11
CA VAL A 196 13.84 11.88 6.15
C VAL A 196 12.40 11.50 5.85
N ILE A 197 12.11 10.20 5.81
CA ILE A 197 10.77 9.70 5.46
C ILE A 197 10.18 9.05 6.69
N VAL A 198 8.88 9.21 6.94
CA VAL A 198 8.14 8.38 7.89
C VAL A 198 7.05 7.68 7.10
N GLN A 199 7.14 6.37 6.92
CA GLN A 199 6.14 5.60 6.19
C GLN A 199 5.46 4.61 7.14
N HIS A 200 4.15 4.76 7.31
CA HIS A 200 3.36 3.82 8.10
C HIS A 200 3.29 2.47 7.37
N MET A 201 4.15 1.55 7.78
CA MET A 201 4.35 0.24 7.16
C MET A 201 4.76 -0.78 8.23
N PRO A 202 4.31 -2.04 8.16
CA PRO A 202 4.67 -3.04 9.17
C PRO A 202 6.16 -3.33 9.22
N ALA A 203 6.64 -3.75 10.40
CA ALA A 203 8.02 -4.20 10.56
C ALA A 203 8.36 -5.34 9.57
N GLY A 204 9.54 -5.26 8.95
CA GLY A 204 10.00 -6.22 7.93
C GLY A 204 9.61 -5.88 6.49
N PHE A 205 8.70 -4.93 6.27
CA PHE A 205 8.34 -4.42 4.94
C PHE A 205 9.16 -3.17 4.58
N THR A 206 9.53 -2.37 5.59
CA THR A 206 10.35 -1.16 5.48
C THR A 206 11.71 -1.42 4.84
N GLU A 207 12.39 -2.52 5.22
CA GLU A 207 13.66 -2.91 4.60
C GLU A 207 13.51 -3.24 3.10
N ALA A 208 12.48 -4.03 2.76
CA ALA A 208 12.19 -4.40 1.37
C ALA A 208 11.87 -3.17 0.52
N PHE A 209 11.11 -2.23 1.08
CA PHE A 209 10.77 -0.97 0.43
C PHE A 209 11.99 -0.06 0.24
N ALA A 210 12.81 0.14 1.28
CA ALA A 210 14.03 0.94 1.20
C ALA A 210 15.01 0.39 0.15
N ARG A 211 15.20 -0.94 0.12
CA ARG A 211 16.03 -1.61 -0.87
C ARG A 211 15.54 -1.39 -2.30
N ARG A 212 14.21 -1.40 -2.50
CA ARG A 212 13.58 -1.14 -3.80
C ARG A 212 13.79 0.30 -4.25
N LEU A 213 13.58 1.27 -3.37
CA LEU A 213 13.84 2.68 -3.66
C LEU A 213 15.31 2.91 -4.02
N ASN A 214 16.23 2.32 -3.26
CA ASN A 214 17.67 2.41 -3.52
C ASN A 214 18.08 1.81 -4.87
N ALA A 215 17.33 0.85 -5.39
CA ALA A 215 17.58 0.25 -6.70
C ALA A 215 17.01 1.08 -7.88
N THR A 216 16.14 2.06 -7.61
CA THR A 216 15.41 2.81 -8.64
C THR A 216 15.67 4.32 -8.61
N CYS A 217 16.13 4.87 -7.48
CA CYS A 217 16.43 6.29 -7.32
C CYS A 217 17.92 6.57 -7.58
N ALA A 218 18.24 7.80 -7.99
CA ALA A 218 19.62 8.26 -8.13
C ALA A 218 20.29 8.53 -6.76
N ILE A 219 19.49 8.87 -5.75
CA ILE A 219 19.93 9.06 -4.37
C ILE A 219 20.01 7.73 -3.63
N GLU A 220 20.85 7.68 -2.60
CA GLU A 220 20.96 6.52 -1.74
C GLU A 220 19.83 6.47 -0.71
N VAL A 221 19.13 5.34 -0.65
CA VAL A 221 17.98 5.13 0.24
C VAL A 221 18.27 3.95 1.16
N ARG A 222 18.11 4.16 2.47
CA ARG A 222 18.29 3.11 3.48
C ARG A 222 17.22 3.20 4.56
N GLU A 223 16.85 2.05 5.10
CA GLU A 223 16.09 1.99 6.34
C GLU A 223 16.94 2.56 7.48
N ALA A 224 16.38 3.47 8.28
CA ALA A 224 17.09 4.03 9.42
C ALA A 224 17.24 2.98 10.52
N PRO A 225 18.45 2.78 11.08
CA PRO A 225 18.64 1.87 12.19
C PRO A 225 17.89 2.34 13.44
N THR A 226 17.22 1.41 14.12
CA THR A 226 16.50 1.67 15.38
C THR A 226 17.42 2.32 16.41
N GLY A 227 17.04 3.51 16.91
CA GLY A 227 17.70 4.15 18.05
C GLY A 227 19.00 4.94 17.76
N ARG A 228 19.39 5.17 16.50
CA ARG A 228 20.49 6.11 16.17
C ARG A 228 19.98 7.40 15.51
N PRO A 229 20.51 8.58 15.89
CA PRO A 229 20.26 9.81 15.14
C PRO A 229 20.88 9.72 13.75
N ALA A 230 20.19 10.29 12.75
CA ALA A 230 20.72 10.41 11.39
C ALA A 230 22.03 11.21 11.45
N GLN A 231 23.17 10.59 11.14
CA GLN A 231 24.42 11.32 11.05
C GLN A 231 24.47 12.05 9.71
N PRO A 232 24.74 13.37 9.69
CA PRO A 232 25.08 14.06 8.46
C PRO A 232 26.47 13.57 8.06
N ARG A 233 26.53 12.55 7.20
CA ARG A 233 27.75 12.18 6.49
C ARG A 233 27.63 12.67 5.06
N SER A 234 28.75 13.13 4.54
CA SER A 234 28.93 13.76 3.23
C SER A 234 28.38 12.91 2.08
N GLY A 235 27.12 13.12 1.72
CA GLY A 235 26.45 12.49 0.58
C GLY A 235 24.92 12.69 0.65
N PRO A 236 24.21 12.58 -0.48
CA PRO A 236 22.75 12.70 -0.54
C PRO A 236 22.13 11.43 0.05
N HIS A 237 21.66 11.52 1.30
CA HIS A 237 21.11 10.35 1.99
C HIS A 237 19.67 10.59 2.43
N CYS A 238 18.82 9.64 2.06
CA CYS A 238 17.43 9.55 2.43
C CYS A 238 17.29 8.55 3.61
N ALA A 239 16.95 8.99 4.82
CA ALA A 239 16.80 8.15 6.01
C ALA A 239 15.31 7.99 6.39
N GLY A 240 14.73 6.81 6.15
CA GLY A 240 13.33 6.51 6.50
C GLY A 240 13.17 5.93 7.91
N ARG A 241 12.28 6.50 8.73
CA ARG A 241 11.68 5.95 9.96
C ARG A 241 10.29 5.36 9.70
#